data_AF-A0A098DL71-F1
#
_entry.id   AF-A0A098DL71-F1
#
_cell.length_a   1.000
_cell.length_b   1.000
_cell.length_c   1.000
_cell.angle_alpha   90.00
_cell.angle_beta   90.00
_cell.angle_gamma   90.00
#
_symmetry.space_group_name_H-M   'P 1'
#
loop_
_entity.id
_entity.type
_entity.pdbx_description
1 polymer ?
#
loop_
_entity_poly.entity_id
_entity_poly.type
_entity_poly.pdbx_seq_one_letter_code
_entity_poly.pdbx_strand_id
1 'polypeptide(L)'
;MPAVHSPSLAGSFYADFWLAELLRVCLSDPAIWHAVLNSLDHGSVVESPLLLSQNKIFNAWRSYTAPRSSRPRPEHVEQANGAAQSLLTGLVLFSQQHAKQLGDLQTGKSGLDVLSILAARQEVYTRFFNEITKAIHMFQQEIDQHPRCSYQLEADSILPLRLFHDTNRLLLIQDPDEPDLEKRQRSLPLLLTSIVDLAEQIMNVDPQKTRRVSYTHQLFLVTHNGTEQSTRKRAVTLLRRPRFEGAWDSLISASLADAIMDREREAAWEYHVQQGLVAKTFEQGQEETDPMFRIFNFTFAFTGSREARVVMWTWQEKLNDLAGQERVVQW
;
A
#
# COMPACT_ATOMS: atom_id res chain seq x y z
N MET A 1 -13.64 -1.19 -30.15
CA MET A 1 -12.17 -1.33 -30.07
C MET A 1 -11.87 -2.19 -28.86
N PRO A 2 -11.05 -3.25 -28.97
CA PRO A 2 -10.79 -4.11 -27.83
C PRO A 2 -10.02 -3.31 -26.79
N ALA A 3 -10.54 -3.26 -25.56
CA ALA A 3 -9.84 -2.68 -24.43
C ALA A 3 -8.51 -3.42 -24.28
N VAL A 4 -7.41 -2.73 -24.52
CA VAL A 4 -6.09 -3.21 -24.10
C VAL A 4 -6.18 -3.25 -22.58
N HIS A 5 -6.26 -4.46 -22.02
CA HIS A 5 -6.15 -4.69 -20.59
C HIS A 5 -4.79 -4.16 -20.15
N SER A 6 -4.75 -2.88 -19.77
CA SER A 6 -3.61 -2.30 -19.08
C SER A 6 -3.40 -3.16 -17.84
N PRO A 7 -2.17 -3.67 -17.59
CA PRO A 7 -1.91 -4.44 -16.39
C PRO A 7 -2.40 -3.62 -15.22
N SER A 8 -3.10 -4.24 -14.27
CA SER A 8 -3.54 -3.58 -13.05
C SER A 8 -2.30 -3.05 -12.33
N LEU A 9 -1.86 -1.85 -12.72
CA LEU A 9 -0.98 -1.00 -11.96
C LEU A 9 -1.82 -0.67 -10.74
N ALA A 10 -1.71 -1.52 -9.73
CA ALA A 10 -2.24 -1.33 -8.41
C ALA A 10 -1.94 0.12 -8.00
N GLY A 11 -3.01 0.93 -7.93
CA GLY A 11 -3.05 2.25 -7.32
C GLY A 11 -1.99 3.22 -7.79
N SER A 12 -2.36 4.15 -8.66
CA SER A 12 -1.70 5.46 -8.67
C SER A 12 -2.00 6.10 -7.31
N PHE A 13 -1.04 6.02 -6.38
CA PHE A 13 -1.15 6.58 -5.04
C PHE A 13 -1.49 8.06 -5.10
N TYR A 14 -2.59 8.45 -4.47
CA TYR A 14 -2.95 9.86 -4.34
C TYR A 14 -2.01 10.56 -3.34
N ALA A 15 -1.19 11.46 -3.87
CA ALA A 15 -0.13 12.17 -3.15
C ALA A 15 -0.68 13.24 -2.18
N ASP A 16 -1.79 13.91 -2.51
CA ASP A 16 -2.22 15.11 -1.75
C ASP A 16 -2.71 14.76 -0.33
N PHE A 17 -3.23 13.54 -0.14
CA PHE A 17 -3.70 13.04 1.14
C PHE A 17 -2.56 12.76 2.13
N TRP A 18 -1.52 12.05 1.68
CA TRP A 18 -0.34 11.77 2.50
C TRP A 18 0.42 13.07 2.79
N LEU A 19 0.39 14.04 1.88
CA LEU A 19 1.03 15.34 2.06
C LEU A 19 0.27 16.28 3.01
N ALA A 20 -1.06 16.20 3.10
CA ALA A 20 -1.82 17.07 3.99
C ALA A 20 -1.77 16.65 5.48
N GLU A 21 -1.65 15.35 5.76
CA GLU A 21 -1.87 14.81 7.11
C GLU A 21 -0.64 14.20 7.78
N LEU A 22 0.37 13.77 7.01
CA LEU A 22 1.68 13.43 7.58
C LEU A 22 2.28 14.67 8.29
N LEU A 23 1.92 15.87 7.81
CA LEU A 23 2.27 17.17 8.40
C LEU A 23 1.65 17.43 9.76
N ARG A 24 0.44 16.93 10.02
CA ARG A 24 -0.20 17.08 11.33
C ARG A 24 0.44 16.21 12.41
N VAL A 25 1.33 15.29 12.05
CA VAL A 25 1.97 14.36 13.00
C VAL A 25 3.45 14.57 13.16
N CYS A 26 4.09 15.22 12.18
CA CYS A 26 5.33 15.96 12.41
C CYS A 26 5.22 17.00 13.56
N LEU A 27 4.00 17.37 13.98
CA LEU A 27 3.70 18.20 15.16
C LEU A 27 4.03 17.54 16.51
N SER A 28 4.34 16.23 16.55
CA SER A 28 4.59 15.49 17.80
C SER A 28 6.07 15.34 18.18
N ASP A 29 7.00 15.71 17.28
CA ASP A 29 8.45 15.71 17.51
C ASP A 29 9.09 17.04 17.03
N PRO A 30 9.58 17.90 17.94
CA PRO A 30 10.18 19.20 17.61
C PRO A 30 11.42 19.13 16.70
N ALA A 31 12.13 17.99 16.64
CA ALA A 31 13.32 17.83 15.81
C ALA A 31 12.95 17.55 14.33
N ILE A 32 11.80 16.90 14.09
CA ILE A 32 11.25 16.67 12.75
C ILE A 32 10.54 17.95 12.25
N TRP A 33 9.93 18.70 13.18
CA TRP A 33 9.24 19.97 12.95
C TRP A 33 10.11 21.04 12.26
N HIS A 34 11.37 21.25 12.66
CA HIS A 34 12.21 22.29 12.06
C HIS A 34 12.71 21.97 10.63
N ALA A 35 12.90 20.70 10.31
CA ALA A 35 13.27 20.27 8.96
C ALA A 35 12.08 20.36 8.00
N VAL A 36 10.89 20.03 8.50
CA VAL A 36 9.66 19.96 7.71
C VAL A 36 8.99 21.35 7.55
N LEU A 37 9.01 22.22 8.57
CA LEU A 37 8.49 23.59 8.47
C LEU A 37 9.22 24.45 7.43
N ASN A 38 10.55 24.36 7.34
CA ASN A 38 11.31 25.06 6.31
C ASN A 38 10.96 24.60 4.88
N SER A 39 10.28 23.45 4.73
CA SER A 39 9.84 22.90 3.44
C SER A 39 8.36 23.13 3.10
N LEU A 40 7.57 23.73 4.01
CA LEU A 40 6.11 23.83 3.85
C LEU A 40 5.56 25.24 3.74
N ASP A 41 6.35 26.26 4.09
CA ASP A 41 5.96 27.65 3.80
C ASP A 41 5.93 27.95 2.28
N HIS A 42 6.36 27.00 1.44
CA HIS A 42 6.39 27.12 -0.02
C HIS A 42 5.80 25.90 -0.72
N GLY A 43 4.56 25.50 -0.39
CA GLY A 43 3.62 24.85 -1.32
C GLY A 43 4.11 23.66 -2.17
N SER A 44 5.09 22.89 -1.72
CA SER A 44 5.72 21.87 -2.55
C SER A 44 6.51 20.85 -1.71
N VAL A 45 5.88 19.73 -1.35
CA VAL A 45 6.65 18.56 -0.92
C VAL A 45 7.38 17.90 -2.10
N VAL A 46 7.16 18.42 -3.32
CA VAL A 46 7.99 18.14 -4.50
C VAL A 46 9.34 18.89 -4.44
N GLU A 47 9.52 19.91 -3.58
CA GLU A 47 10.71 20.78 -3.60
C GLU A 47 11.79 20.50 -2.55
N SER A 48 11.60 19.56 -1.60
CA SER A 48 12.76 19.08 -0.81
C SER A 48 13.01 17.56 -0.84
N PRO A 49 13.27 16.99 -2.03
CA PRO A 49 13.90 15.67 -2.16
C PRO A 49 15.21 15.56 -1.37
N LEU A 50 15.87 16.68 -1.07
CA LEU A 50 17.13 16.77 -0.35
C LEU A 50 17.00 16.37 1.12
N LEU A 51 15.94 16.79 1.82
CA LEU A 51 15.76 16.44 3.24
C LEU A 51 15.38 14.96 3.42
N LEU A 52 14.48 14.45 2.58
CA LEU A 52 14.12 13.04 2.58
C LEU A 52 15.30 12.14 2.17
N SER A 53 16.15 12.58 1.24
CA SER A 53 17.33 11.82 0.80
C SER A 53 18.50 11.81 1.80
N GLN A 54 18.53 12.76 2.74
CA GLN A 54 19.55 12.84 3.80
C GLN A 54 19.18 12.04 5.05
N ASN A 55 17.92 11.68 5.25
CA ASN A 55 17.49 10.94 6.43
C ASN A 55 17.91 9.47 6.34
N LYS A 56 18.78 9.04 7.26
CA LYS A 56 19.32 7.67 7.28
C LYS A 56 18.25 6.59 7.54
N ILE A 57 17.17 6.92 8.23
CA ILE A 57 16.07 5.98 8.53
C ILE A 57 15.23 5.77 7.28
N PHE A 58 14.82 6.84 6.60
CA PHE A 58 14.04 6.76 5.36
C PHE A 58 14.82 6.20 4.16
N ASN A 59 16.15 6.13 4.25
CA ASN A 59 17.02 5.59 3.21
C ASN A 59 17.82 4.36 3.65
N ALA A 60 17.44 3.70 4.75
CA ALA A 60 18.16 2.52 5.25
C ALA A 60 18.30 1.42 4.18
N TRP A 61 17.29 1.27 3.32
CA TRP A 61 17.31 0.37 2.17
C TRP A 61 18.48 0.62 1.22
N ARG A 62 18.93 1.87 1.03
CA ARG A 62 20.01 2.22 0.09
C ARG A 62 21.37 1.66 0.47
N SER A 63 21.56 1.35 1.75
CA SER A 63 22.80 0.77 2.29
C SER A 63 22.65 -0.70 2.68
N TYR A 64 21.45 -1.27 2.54
CA TYR A 64 21.21 -2.63 2.97
C TYR A 64 21.87 -3.65 2.04
N THR A 65 22.41 -4.71 2.62
CA THR A 65 22.94 -5.88 1.91
C THR A 65 22.67 -7.09 2.79
N ALA A 66 22.25 -8.20 2.18
CA ALA A 66 21.98 -9.41 2.92
C ALA A 66 23.24 -9.84 3.70
N PRO A 67 23.09 -10.34 4.95
CA PRO A 67 24.22 -10.85 5.70
C PRO A 67 24.97 -11.94 4.91
N ARG A 68 26.29 -11.99 5.06
CA ARG A 68 27.13 -13.07 4.46
C ARG A 68 27.37 -14.23 5.42
N SER A 69 26.99 -14.07 6.69
CA SER A 69 27.18 -15.09 7.71
C SER A 69 26.11 -16.18 7.57
N SER A 70 26.49 -17.44 7.76
CA SER A 70 25.54 -18.56 7.81
C SER A 70 24.64 -18.53 9.05
N ARG A 71 24.96 -17.72 10.07
CA ARG A 71 24.20 -17.63 11.30
C ARG A 71 23.65 -16.23 11.52
N PRO A 72 22.34 -15.99 11.27
CA PRO A 72 21.75 -14.68 11.45
C PRO A 72 21.66 -14.33 12.95
N ARG A 73 21.94 -13.07 13.26
CA ARG A 73 21.83 -12.48 14.60
C ARG A 73 20.61 -11.57 14.65
N PRO A 74 20.04 -11.27 15.82
CA PRO A 74 18.89 -10.36 15.94
C PRO A 74 19.09 -9.01 15.24
N GLU A 75 20.30 -8.44 15.32
CA GLU A 75 20.70 -7.20 14.63
C GLU A 75 20.55 -7.27 13.11
N HIS A 76 20.79 -8.43 12.49
CA HIS A 76 20.61 -8.61 11.05
C HIS A 76 19.13 -8.56 10.66
N VAL A 77 18.25 -9.08 11.52
CA VAL A 77 16.81 -9.08 11.26
C VAL A 77 16.21 -7.69 11.48
N GLU A 78 16.70 -6.95 12.48
CA GLU A 78 16.30 -5.55 12.70
C GLU A 78 16.73 -4.66 11.52
N GLN A 79 17.95 -4.83 11.01
CA GLN A 79 18.42 -4.12 9.81
C GLN A 79 17.59 -4.46 8.57
N ALA A 80 17.25 -5.75 8.37
CA ALA A 80 16.39 -6.18 7.28
C ALA A 80 14.99 -5.54 7.36
N ASN A 81 14.41 -5.50 8.57
CA ASN A 81 13.13 -4.85 8.82
C ASN A 81 13.18 -3.35 8.50
N GLY A 82 14.18 -2.63 9.01
CA GLY A 82 14.37 -1.21 8.71
C GLY A 82 14.56 -0.95 7.21
N ALA A 83 15.29 -1.82 6.52
CA ALA A 83 15.44 -1.77 5.06
C ALA A 83 14.11 -1.99 4.34
N ALA A 84 13.32 -3.01 4.72
CA ALA A 84 12.03 -3.28 4.09
C ALA A 84 11.00 -2.16 4.31
N GLN A 85 10.96 -1.56 5.51
CA GLN A 85 10.11 -0.42 5.83
C GLN A 85 10.50 0.84 5.06
N SER A 86 11.78 1.15 5.02
CA SER A 86 12.28 2.32 4.29
C SER A 86 12.16 2.14 2.77
N LEU A 87 12.28 0.91 2.26
CA LEU A 87 12.02 0.59 0.86
C LEU A 87 10.56 0.87 0.48
N LEU A 88 9.60 0.50 1.35
CA LEU A 88 8.18 0.81 1.16
C LEU A 88 7.96 2.32 1.01
N THR A 89 8.57 3.10 1.91
CA THR A 89 8.51 4.57 1.82
C THR A 89 9.09 5.07 0.50
N GLY A 90 10.24 4.53 0.07
CA GLY A 90 10.87 4.87 -1.20
C GLY A 90 9.99 4.56 -2.42
N LEU A 91 9.33 3.40 -2.43
CA LEU A 91 8.42 2.99 -3.50
C LEU A 91 7.14 3.82 -3.55
N VAL A 92 6.58 4.19 -2.39
CA VAL A 92 5.44 5.13 -2.32
C VAL A 92 5.85 6.50 -2.88
N LEU A 93 7.01 7.03 -2.50
CA LEU A 93 7.52 8.29 -3.03
C LEU A 93 7.77 8.22 -4.54
N PHE A 94 8.28 7.09 -5.05
CA PHE A 94 8.42 6.86 -6.47
C PHE A 94 7.06 6.97 -7.19
N SER A 95 6.03 6.30 -6.67
CA SER A 95 4.69 6.36 -7.25
C SER A 95 4.12 7.78 -7.26
N GLN A 96 4.41 8.59 -6.24
CA GLN A 96 4.00 9.99 -6.18
C GLN A 96 4.74 10.85 -7.21
N GLN A 97 6.05 10.73 -7.31
CA GLN A 97 6.88 11.46 -8.29
C GLN A 97 6.48 11.16 -9.74
N HIS A 98 5.96 9.96 -9.98
CA HIS A 98 5.55 9.49 -11.30
C HIS A 98 4.03 9.38 -11.47
N ALA A 99 3.23 9.96 -10.57
CA ALA A 99 1.77 9.78 -10.52
C ALA A 99 1.07 10.11 -11.84
N LYS A 100 1.49 11.21 -12.50
CA LYS A 100 0.97 11.59 -13.82
C LYS A 100 1.23 10.51 -14.88
N GLN A 101 2.46 10.00 -14.94
CA GLN A 101 2.85 8.99 -15.93
C GLN A 101 2.15 7.66 -15.68
N LEU A 102 1.98 7.27 -14.42
CA LEU A 102 1.20 6.09 -14.01
C LEU A 102 -0.28 6.26 -14.36
N GLY A 103 -0.86 7.44 -14.13
CA GLY A 103 -2.24 7.75 -14.51
C GLY A 103 -2.46 7.74 -16.03
N ASP A 104 -1.50 8.24 -16.81
CA ASP A 104 -1.54 8.20 -18.27
C ASP A 104 -1.46 6.75 -18.80
N LEU A 105 -0.69 5.86 -18.16
CA LEU A 105 -0.66 4.43 -18.47
C LEU A 105 -1.99 3.74 -18.16
N GLN A 106 -2.60 4.04 -17.01
CA GLN A 106 -3.88 3.46 -16.61
C GLN A 106 -5.05 3.93 -17.48
N THR A 107 -5.02 5.19 -17.95
CA THR A 107 -6.04 5.76 -18.86
C THR A 107 -5.81 5.43 -20.33
N GLY A 108 -4.74 4.71 -20.68
CA GLY A 108 -4.40 4.39 -22.07
C GLY A 108 -3.87 5.58 -22.89
N LYS A 109 -3.55 6.71 -22.24
CA LYS A 109 -2.94 7.89 -22.87
C LYS A 109 -1.45 7.69 -23.16
N SER A 110 -0.81 6.75 -22.46
CA SER A 110 0.58 6.35 -22.66
C SER A 110 0.69 4.86 -22.99
N GLY A 111 1.69 4.49 -23.80
CA GLY A 111 1.95 3.12 -24.21
C GLY A 111 3.03 2.40 -23.38
N LEU A 112 3.35 1.16 -23.78
CA LEU A 112 4.30 0.27 -23.10
C LEU A 112 5.74 0.82 -22.99
N ASP A 113 6.12 1.78 -23.85
CA ASP A 113 7.43 2.45 -23.76
C ASP A 113 7.56 3.24 -22.44
N VAL A 114 6.51 3.92 -22.01
CA VAL A 114 6.49 4.65 -20.73
C VAL A 114 6.57 3.68 -19.56
N LEU A 115 5.88 2.53 -19.65
CA LEU A 115 5.96 1.47 -18.64
C LEU A 115 7.40 0.95 -18.50
N SER A 116 8.08 0.75 -19.63
CA SER A 116 9.48 0.29 -19.67
C SER A 116 10.44 1.32 -19.08
N ILE A 117 10.24 2.61 -19.35
CA ILE A 117 11.03 3.70 -18.75
C ILE A 117 10.83 3.75 -17.23
N LEU A 118 9.60 3.61 -16.76
CA LEU A 118 9.32 3.62 -15.32
C LEU A 118 9.90 2.38 -14.62
N ALA A 119 9.82 1.21 -15.26
CA ALA A 119 10.45 -0.01 -14.76
C ALA A 119 11.98 0.15 -14.65
N ALA A 120 12.63 0.71 -15.67
CA ALA A 120 14.07 1.00 -15.63
C ALA A 120 14.43 1.97 -14.48
N ARG A 121 13.59 2.97 -14.19
CA ARG A 121 13.78 3.87 -13.04
C ARG A 121 13.58 3.17 -11.69
N GLN A 122 12.84 2.07 -11.64
CA GLN A 122 12.67 1.27 -10.43
C GLN A 122 13.76 0.21 -10.20
N GLU A 123 14.66 -0.02 -11.16
CA GLU A 123 15.68 -1.08 -11.07
C GLU A 123 16.51 -1.04 -9.77
N VAL A 124 16.83 0.17 -9.30
CA VAL A 124 17.56 0.37 -8.05
C VAL A 124 16.76 -0.17 -6.85
N TYR A 125 15.45 0.05 -6.80
CA TYR A 125 14.56 -0.48 -5.76
C TYR A 125 14.46 -2.01 -5.83
N THR A 126 14.30 -2.55 -7.04
CA THR A 126 14.28 -4.00 -7.31
C THR A 126 15.55 -4.69 -6.82
N ARG A 127 16.72 -4.07 -7.01
CA ARG A 127 17.99 -4.60 -6.48
C ARG A 127 17.95 -4.78 -4.95
N PHE A 128 17.43 -3.80 -4.22
CA PHE A 128 17.36 -3.89 -2.75
C PHE A 128 16.24 -4.78 -2.26
N PHE A 129 15.12 -4.85 -3.00
CA PHE A 129 14.11 -5.89 -2.80
C PHE A 129 14.75 -7.29 -2.83
N ASN A 130 15.60 -7.57 -3.83
CA ASN A 130 16.29 -8.85 -3.95
C ASN A 130 17.28 -9.13 -2.81
N GLU A 131 17.95 -8.11 -2.26
CA GLU A 131 18.78 -8.27 -1.05
C GLU A 131 17.93 -8.65 0.17
N ILE A 132 16.75 -8.05 0.32
CA ILE A 132 15.80 -8.43 1.38
C ILE A 132 15.29 -9.86 1.15
N THR A 133 14.98 -10.24 -0.09
CA THR A 133 14.59 -11.61 -0.46
C THR A 133 15.66 -12.61 0.00
N LYS A 134 16.94 -12.36 -0.27
CA LYS A 134 18.05 -13.22 0.18
C LYS A 134 18.10 -13.34 1.70
N ALA A 135 17.91 -12.23 2.42
CA ALA A 135 17.91 -12.24 3.87
C ALA A 135 16.74 -13.06 4.45
N ILE A 136 15.54 -12.92 3.89
CA ILE A 136 14.36 -13.74 4.28
C ILE A 136 14.65 -15.23 4.11
N HIS A 137 15.23 -15.64 2.98
CA HIS A 137 15.59 -17.04 2.73
C HIS A 137 16.61 -17.55 3.74
N MET A 138 17.64 -16.77 4.03
CA MET A 138 18.65 -17.10 5.05
C MET A 138 18.03 -17.26 6.43
N PHE A 139 17.17 -16.33 6.84
CA PHE A 139 16.53 -16.37 8.15
C PHE A 139 15.58 -17.57 8.28
N GLN A 140 14.84 -17.89 7.22
CA GLN A 140 13.97 -19.06 7.20
C GLN A 140 14.79 -20.36 7.33
N GLN A 141 15.90 -20.48 6.58
CA GLN A 141 16.77 -21.66 6.66
C GLN A 141 17.32 -21.89 8.07
N GLU A 142 17.73 -20.83 8.78
CA GLU A 142 18.22 -20.95 10.16
C GLU A 142 17.11 -21.45 11.10
N ILE A 143 15.88 -20.93 10.94
CA ILE A 143 14.71 -21.35 11.71
C ILE A 143 14.40 -22.83 11.49
N ASP A 144 14.38 -23.25 10.22
CA ASP A 144 14.09 -24.64 9.84
C ASP A 144 15.15 -25.61 10.41
N GLN A 145 16.41 -25.17 10.48
CA GLN A 145 17.52 -25.95 11.03
C GLN A 145 17.55 -25.98 12.57
N HIS A 146 16.97 -24.99 13.25
CA HIS A 146 16.97 -24.87 14.71
C HIS A 146 15.56 -24.73 15.33
N PRO A 147 14.70 -25.76 15.20
CA PRO A 147 13.30 -25.69 15.64
C PRO A 147 13.08 -25.48 17.15
N ARG A 148 14.12 -25.64 17.98
CA ARG A 148 14.03 -25.38 19.43
C ARG A 148 14.07 -23.88 19.78
N CYS A 149 14.50 -23.03 18.85
CA CYS A 149 14.56 -21.56 19.00
C CYS A 149 13.63 -20.83 18.00
N SER A 150 12.82 -21.56 17.22
CA SER A 150 12.10 -21.05 16.05
C SER A 150 10.99 -20.06 16.40
N TYR A 151 10.13 -20.39 17.37
CA TYR A 151 8.89 -19.62 17.61
C TYR A 151 9.15 -18.17 18.04
N GLN A 152 10.18 -17.92 18.85
CA GLN A 152 10.53 -16.55 19.28
C GLN A 152 11.19 -15.75 18.16
N LEU A 153 12.02 -16.37 17.31
CA LEU A 153 12.69 -15.67 16.20
C LEU A 153 11.73 -15.38 15.02
N GLU A 154 10.81 -16.31 14.77
CA GLU A 154 9.81 -16.23 13.71
C GLU A 154 8.80 -15.10 13.96
N ALA A 155 8.19 -15.10 15.14
CA ALA A 155 7.13 -14.16 15.52
C ALA A 155 7.65 -12.74 15.76
N ASP A 156 8.82 -12.60 16.37
CA ASP A 156 9.31 -11.29 16.83
C ASP A 156 10.08 -10.54 15.74
N SER A 157 10.41 -11.18 14.60
CA SER A 157 11.36 -10.58 13.66
C SER A 157 11.14 -10.91 12.18
N ILE A 158 10.63 -12.09 11.81
CA ILE A 158 10.47 -12.46 10.39
C ILE A 158 9.08 -12.13 9.84
N LEU A 159 8.00 -12.32 10.61
CA LEU A 159 6.66 -12.00 10.12
C LEU A 159 6.52 -10.53 9.67
N PRO A 160 6.99 -9.52 10.45
CA PRO A 160 6.97 -8.13 9.99
C PRO A 160 7.81 -7.92 8.73
N LEU A 161 8.98 -8.56 8.65
CA LEU A 161 9.86 -8.45 7.48
C LEU A 161 9.17 -8.96 6.21
N ARG A 162 8.48 -10.10 6.31
CA ARG A 162 7.67 -10.67 5.23
C ARG A 162 6.51 -9.76 4.86
N LEU A 163 5.80 -9.20 5.84
CA LEU A 163 4.71 -8.28 5.58
C LEU A 163 5.17 -7.08 4.74
N PHE A 164 6.28 -6.44 5.13
CA PHE A 164 6.84 -5.31 4.36
C PHE A 164 7.37 -5.77 3.00
N HIS A 165 7.98 -6.95 2.90
CA HIS A 165 8.47 -7.50 1.63
C HIS A 165 7.34 -7.77 0.64
N ASP A 166 6.29 -8.50 1.04
CA ASP A 166 5.11 -8.75 0.21
C ASP A 166 4.42 -7.44 -0.22
N THR A 167 4.39 -6.46 0.68
CA THR A 167 3.85 -5.12 0.36
C THR A 167 4.72 -4.40 -0.67
N ASN A 168 6.04 -4.43 -0.53
CA ASN A 168 6.96 -3.82 -1.50
C ASN A 168 6.78 -4.42 -2.89
N ARG A 169 6.54 -5.74 -2.98
CA ARG A 169 6.29 -6.46 -4.23
C ARG A 169 5.06 -5.94 -4.98
N LEU A 170 4.03 -5.47 -4.27
CA LEU A 170 2.85 -4.84 -4.88
C LEU A 170 3.20 -3.53 -5.61
N LEU A 171 4.18 -2.77 -5.12
CA LEU A 171 4.51 -1.43 -5.62
C LEU A 171 5.57 -1.42 -6.73
N LEU A 172 6.18 -2.57 -7.01
CA LEU A 172 7.11 -2.72 -8.12
C LEU A 172 6.33 -2.82 -9.44
N ILE A 173 6.73 -2.07 -10.45
CA ILE A 173 6.14 -2.09 -11.79
C ILE A 173 6.41 -3.43 -12.47
N GLN A 174 7.61 -3.97 -12.27
CA GLN A 174 7.98 -5.33 -12.68
C GLN A 174 8.29 -6.15 -11.44
N ASP A 175 7.64 -7.30 -11.32
CA ASP A 175 7.88 -8.22 -10.23
C ASP A 175 9.13 -9.04 -10.54
N PRO A 176 10.18 -8.97 -9.71
CA PRO A 176 11.41 -9.71 -9.94
C PRO A 176 11.22 -11.23 -9.86
N ASP A 177 10.22 -11.70 -9.12
CA ASP A 177 9.92 -13.12 -8.94
C ASP A 177 8.93 -13.63 -10.00
N GLU A 178 8.13 -12.74 -10.61
CA GLU A 178 7.16 -13.06 -11.66
C GLU A 178 7.17 -11.99 -12.78
N PRO A 179 8.15 -12.03 -13.70
CA PRO A 179 8.27 -11.02 -14.76
C PRO A 179 7.14 -11.10 -15.81
N ASP A 180 6.41 -12.22 -15.88
CA ASP A 180 5.24 -12.39 -16.74
C ASP A 180 4.05 -11.62 -16.18
N LEU A 181 3.60 -10.58 -16.89
CA LEU A 181 2.53 -9.69 -16.45
C LEU A 181 1.17 -10.39 -16.31
N GLU A 182 0.85 -11.37 -17.17
CA GLU A 182 -0.42 -12.09 -17.10
C GLU A 182 -0.45 -13.07 -15.93
N LYS A 183 0.69 -13.73 -15.67
CA LYS A 183 0.84 -14.62 -14.52
C LYS A 183 0.87 -13.84 -13.21
N ARG A 184 1.53 -12.67 -13.20
CA ARG A 184 1.48 -11.72 -12.09
C ARG A 184 0.06 -11.26 -11.80
N GLN A 185 -0.70 -10.86 -12.83
CA GLN A 185 -2.11 -10.46 -12.66
C GLN A 185 -2.94 -11.58 -12.04
N ARG A 186 -2.76 -12.82 -12.49
CA ARG A 186 -3.48 -14.00 -11.96
C ARG A 186 -3.08 -14.37 -10.53
N SER A 187 -1.86 -14.04 -10.12
CA SER A 187 -1.35 -14.36 -8.76
C SER A 187 -1.54 -13.21 -7.76
N LEU A 188 -1.91 -12.02 -8.23
CA LEU A 188 -2.13 -10.85 -7.39
C LEU A 188 -3.12 -11.09 -6.21
N PRO A 189 -4.27 -11.78 -6.40
CA PRO A 189 -5.18 -12.07 -5.29
C PRO A 189 -4.52 -12.90 -4.17
N LEU A 190 -3.65 -13.85 -4.52
CA LEU A 190 -2.91 -14.66 -3.55
C LEU A 190 -1.92 -13.81 -2.75
N LEU A 191 -1.22 -12.87 -3.41
CA LEU A 191 -0.30 -11.94 -2.72
C LEU A 191 -1.04 -11.03 -1.75
N LEU A 192 -2.19 -10.49 -2.14
CA LEU A 192 -3.04 -9.67 -1.28
C LEU A 192 -3.57 -10.46 -0.08
N THR A 193 -3.97 -11.71 -0.30
CA THR A 193 -4.39 -12.62 0.78
C THR A 193 -3.23 -12.90 1.74
N SER A 194 -2.02 -13.16 1.23
CA SER A 194 -0.79 -13.34 2.03
C SER A 194 -0.54 -12.15 2.94
N ILE A 195 -0.69 -10.92 2.45
CA ILE A 195 -0.52 -9.69 3.24
C ILE A 195 -1.52 -9.64 4.41
N VAL A 196 -2.78 -10.00 4.18
CA VAL A 196 -3.80 -10.05 5.23
C VAL A 196 -3.52 -11.18 6.22
N ASP A 197 -3.12 -12.36 5.74
CA ASP A 197 -2.72 -13.50 6.59
C ASP A 197 -1.55 -13.12 7.50
N LEU A 198 -0.51 -12.49 6.95
CA LEU A 198 0.66 -12.03 7.71
C LEU A 198 0.28 -10.98 8.75
N ALA A 199 -0.54 -9.99 8.38
CA ALA A 199 -1.03 -8.99 9.32
C ALA A 199 -1.82 -9.62 10.47
N GLU A 200 -2.72 -10.56 10.17
CA GLU A 200 -3.48 -11.29 11.18
C GLU A 200 -2.59 -12.15 12.09
N GLN A 201 -1.62 -12.86 11.52
CA GLN A 201 -0.63 -13.61 12.30
C GLN A 201 0.14 -12.70 13.25
N ILE A 202 0.64 -11.55 12.78
CA ILE A 202 1.33 -10.56 13.62
C ILE A 202 0.42 -10.03 14.72
N MET A 203 -0.86 -9.77 14.45
CA MET A 203 -1.80 -9.30 15.47
C MET A 203 -2.09 -10.33 16.55
N ASN A 204 -2.01 -11.62 16.21
CA ASN A 204 -2.24 -12.72 17.14
C ASN A 204 -0.98 -13.08 17.96
N VAL A 205 0.18 -12.51 17.64
CA VAL A 205 1.40 -12.55 18.47
C VAL A 205 1.25 -11.58 19.66
N ASP A 206 1.94 -11.86 20.77
CA ASP A 206 2.02 -11.00 21.96
C ASP A 206 2.13 -9.50 21.60
N PRO A 207 1.14 -8.67 21.99
CA PRO A 207 1.10 -7.24 21.69
C PRO A 207 2.34 -6.46 22.16
N GLN A 208 3.03 -6.91 23.21
CA GLN A 208 4.26 -6.26 23.67
C GLN A 208 5.37 -6.34 22.63
N LYS A 209 5.39 -7.43 21.86
CA LYS A 209 6.45 -7.75 20.91
C LYS A 209 6.22 -7.12 19.53
N THR A 210 4.97 -6.97 19.14
CA THR A 210 4.60 -6.39 17.85
C THR A 210 4.29 -4.90 17.93
N ARG A 211 4.47 -4.26 19.10
CA ARG A 211 4.11 -2.85 19.35
C ARG A 211 4.71 -1.85 18.35
N ARG A 212 5.84 -2.19 17.71
CA ARG A 212 6.55 -1.33 16.76
C ARG A 212 6.23 -1.60 15.30
N VAL A 213 5.43 -2.62 15.01
CA VAL A 213 5.12 -3.05 13.65
C VAL A 213 3.80 -2.42 13.25
N SER A 214 3.83 -1.51 12.27
CA SER A 214 2.60 -1.00 11.68
C SER A 214 2.16 -1.85 10.50
N TYR A 215 0.87 -2.18 10.50
CA TYR A 215 0.18 -2.91 9.44
C TYR A 215 -0.92 -2.08 8.76
N THR A 216 -1.15 -0.85 9.23
CA THR A 216 -2.26 0.01 8.74
C THR A 216 -2.13 0.31 7.25
N HIS A 217 -0.93 0.66 6.79
CA HIS A 217 -0.69 0.97 5.38
C HIS A 217 -0.90 -0.27 4.48
N GLN A 218 -0.39 -1.42 4.91
CA GLN A 218 -0.45 -2.70 4.20
C GLN A 218 -1.88 -3.20 4.07
N LEU A 219 -2.66 -3.14 5.15
CA LEU A 219 -4.07 -3.49 5.12
C LEU A 219 -4.86 -2.50 4.26
N PHE A 220 -4.60 -1.19 4.37
CA PHE A 220 -5.27 -0.20 3.53
C PHE A 220 -4.96 -0.42 2.04
N LEU A 221 -3.72 -0.76 1.69
CA LEU A 221 -3.34 -1.16 0.34
C LEU A 221 -4.18 -2.34 -0.16
N VAL A 222 -4.39 -3.35 0.66
CA VAL A 222 -5.26 -4.48 0.29
C VAL A 222 -6.70 -4.03 0.10
N THR A 223 -7.23 -3.21 1.01
CA THR A 223 -8.61 -2.71 0.87
C THR A 223 -8.82 -1.87 -0.39
N HIS A 224 -7.80 -1.14 -0.85
CA HIS A 224 -7.91 -0.28 -2.03
C HIS A 224 -7.60 -1.03 -3.34
N ASN A 225 -6.63 -1.93 -3.35
CA ASN A 225 -6.14 -2.59 -4.57
C ASN A 225 -6.71 -4.00 -4.79
N GLY A 226 -7.23 -4.66 -3.75
CA GLY A 226 -7.71 -6.03 -3.88
C GLY A 226 -8.96 -6.11 -4.74
N THR A 227 -9.06 -7.14 -5.58
CA THR A 227 -10.23 -7.39 -6.45
C THR A 227 -11.33 -8.12 -5.69
N GLU A 228 -10.95 -9.08 -4.85
CA GLU A 228 -11.84 -9.93 -4.05
C GLU A 228 -12.41 -9.21 -2.83
N GLN A 229 -13.74 -9.19 -2.71
CA GLN A 229 -14.47 -8.55 -1.63
C GLN A 229 -14.23 -9.22 -0.28
N SER A 230 -14.11 -10.54 -0.22
CA SER A 230 -13.83 -11.27 1.03
C SER A 230 -12.48 -10.85 1.64
N THR A 231 -11.42 -10.79 0.83
CA THR A 231 -10.07 -10.38 1.25
C THR A 231 -10.06 -8.92 1.73
N ARG A 232 -10.74 -8.01 1.02
CA ARG A 232 -10.85 -6.60 1.42
C ARG A 232 -11.62 -6.42 2.73
N LYS A 233 -12.76 -7.10 2.90
CA LYS A 233 -13.56 -7.06 4.14
C LYS A 233 -12.78 -7.62 5.32
N ARG A 234 -11.97 -8.66 5.11
CA ARG A 234 -11.06 -9.19 6.15
C ARG A 234 -10.02 -8.14 6.53
N ALA A 235 -9.41 -7.46 5.56
CA ALA A 235 -8.47 -6.37 5.84
C ALA A 235 -9.12 -5.21 6.62
N VAL A 236 -10.35 -4.79 6.28
CA VAL A 236 -11.10 -3.78 7.06
C VAL A 236 -11.36 -4.26 8.49
N THR A 237 -11.76 -5.52 8.67
CA THR A 237 -11.99 -6.09 10.01
C THR A 237 -10.72 -6.01 10.88
N LEU A 238 -9.55 -6.22 10.27
CA LEU A 238 -8.26 -6.07 10.96
C LEU A 238 -7.92 -4.60 11.24
N LEU A 239 -8.19 -3.67 10.32
CA LEU A 239 -8.01 -2.22 10.54
C LEU A 239 -8.85 -1.69 11.71
N ARG A 240 -10.01 -2.30 11.96
CA ARG A 240 -10.88 -1.98 13.11
C ARG A 240 -10.35 -2.49 14.46
N ARG A 241 -9.20 -3.16 14.50
CA ARG A 241 -8.52 -3.52 15.76
C ARG A 241 -7.52 -2.40 16.10
N PRO A 242 -7.93 -1.39 16.90
CA PRO A 242 -7.14 -0.18 17.08
C PRO A 242 -5.79 -0.49 17.69
N ARG A 243 -4.73 0.08 17.09
CA ARG A 243 -3.46 0.31 17.76
C ARG A 243 -3.08 1.78 17.70
N PHE A 244 -2.41 2.24 18.75
CA PHE A 244 -1.75 3.54 18.76
C PHE A 244 -0.50 3.50 17.87
N GLU A 245 -0.70 3.60 16.56
CA GLU A 245 0.36 3.60 15.53
C GLU A 245 0.41 4.95 14.80
N GLY A 246 1.30 5.84 15.25
CA GLY A 246 1.57 7.09 14.53
C GLY A 246 0.33 7.99 14.34
N ALA A 247 0.22 8.57 13.15
CA ALA A 247 -0.76 9.59 12.77
C ALA A 247 -2.14 9.07 12.41
N TRP A 248 -2.14 7.91 11.78
CA TRP A 248 -3.30 7.30 11.19
C TRP A 248 -3.85 6.36 12.23
N ASP A 249 -4.96 6.77 12.83
CA ASP A 249 -5.79 5.81 13.53
C ASP A 249 -6.27 4.80 12.48
N SER A 250 -5.97 3.51 12.70
CA SER A 250 -6.39 2.42 11.83
C SER A 250 -7.91 2.42 11.61
N LEU A 251 -8.67 3.02 12.54
CA LEU A 251 -10.09 3.28 12.42
C LEU A 251 -10.44 4.23 11.27
N ILE A 252 -9.65 5.28 10.99
CA ILE A 252 -9.89 6.15 9.82
C ILE A 252 -9.76 5.35 8.54
N SER A 253 -8.68 4.57 8.44
CA SER A 253 -8.41 3.73 7.28
C SER A 253 -9.51 2.69 7.07
N ALA A 254 -10.06 2.12 8.15
CA ALA A 254 -11.21 1.24 8.08
C ALA A 254 -12.46 1.96 7.53
N SER A 255 -12.82 3.10 8.11
CA SER A 255 -14.02 3.84 7.69
C SER A 255 -13.91 4.37 6.25
N LEU A 256 -12.72 4.79 5.82
CA LEU A 256 -12.46 5.18 4.44
C LEU A 256 -12.54 3.98 3.48
N ALA A 257 -12.00 2.82 3.87
CA ALA A 257 -12.09 1.60 3.07
C ALA A 257 -13.55 1.14 2.89
N ASP A 258 -14.37 1.24 3.94
CA ASP A 258 -15.82 0.97 3.83
C ASP A 258 -16.50 1.95 2.87
N ALA A 259 -16.20 3.25 2.99
CA ALA A 259 -16.74 4.28 2.09
C ALA A 259 -16.37 4.02 0.62
N ILE A 260 -15.13 3.59 0.36
CA ILE A 260 -14.66 3.17 -0.97
C ILE A 260 -15.50 2.00 -1.46
N MET A 261 -15.56 0.90 -0.72
CA MET A 261 -16.28 -0.32 -1.14
C MET A 261 -17.79 -0.08 -1.35
N ASP A 262 -18.38 0.80 -0.55
CA ASP A 262 -19.76 1.21 -0.70
C ASP A 262 -19.99 2.03 -1.97
N ARG A 263 -19.13 3.01 -2.27
CA ARG A 263 -19.24 3.79 -3.50
C ARG A 263 -19.07 2.93 -4.74
N GLU A 264 -18.12 1.99 -4.73
CA GLU A 264 -17.91 1.06 -5.85
C GLU A 264 -19.16 0.20 -6.11
N ARG A 265 -19.81 -0.27 -5.03
CA ARG A 265 -21.06 -1.03 -5.12
C ARG A 265 -22.23 -0.17 -5.63
N GLU A 266 -22.33 1.07 -5.16
CA GLU A 266 -23.35 2.03 -5.61
C GLU A 266 -23.18 2.36 -7.10
N ALA A 267 -21.96 2.62 -7.55
CA ALA A 267 -21.66 2.93 -8.95
C ALA A 267 -22.04 1.77 -9.89
N ALA A 268 -21.69 0.54 -9.48
CA ALA A 268 -22.08 -0.65 -10.22
C ALA A 268 -23.61 -0.83 -10.27
N TRP A 269 -24.30 -0.60 -9.15
CA TRP A 269 -25.76 -0.63 -9.09
C TRP A 269 -26.42 0.45 -9.98
N GLU A 270 -25.97 1.69 -9.88
CA GLU A 270 -26.43 2.83 -10.70
C GLU A 270 -26.32 2.50 -12.19
N TYR A 271 -25.19 1.91 -12.60
CA TYR A 271 -24.99 1.47 -13.97
C TYR A 271 -25.99 0.39 -14.40
N HIS A 272 -26.19 -0.66 -13.59
CA HIS A 272 -27.17 -1.70 -13.90
C HIS A 272 -28.60 -1.17 -14.04
N VAL A 273 -29.01 -0.28 -13.15
CA VAL A 273 -30.33 0.36 -13.21
C VAL A 273 -30.46 1.21 -14.48
N GLN A 274 -29.43 1.98 -14.86
CA GLN A 274 -29.43 2.76 -16.10
C GLN A 274 -29.52 1.88 -17.36
N GLN A 275 -28.95 0.67 -17.32
CA GLN A 275 -29.05 -0.31 -18.41
C GLN A 275 -30.39 -1.07 -18.44
N GLY A 276 -31.32 -0.77 -17.52
CA GLY A 276 -32.61 -1.46 -17.43
C GLY A 276 -32.50 -2.93 -16.99
N LEU A 277 -31.39 -3.32 -16.36
CA LEU A 277 -31.18 -4.67 -15.86
C LEU A 277 -31.89 -4.85 -14.51
N VAL A 278 -32.50 -6.02 -14.29
CA VAL A 278 -33.29 -6.29 -13.08
C VAL A 278 -32.39 -6.42 -11.85
N ALA A 279 -32.64 -5.54 -10.87
CA ALA A 279 -32.02 -5.45 -9.54
C ALA A 279 -31.72 -6.79 -8.82
N LYS A 280 -32.59 -7.80 -8.98
CA LYS A 280 -32.49 -9.10 -8.29
C LYS A 280 -31.21 -9.89 -8.58
N THR A 281 -30.48 -9.55 -9.64
CA THR A 281 -29.22 -10.23 -10.01
C THR A 281 -28.00 -9.64 -9.31
N PHE A 282 -28.10 -8.42 -8.78
CA PHE A 282 -26.96 -7.68 -8.23
C PHE A 282 -26.72 -7.94 -6.73
N GLU A 283 -27.77 -8.31 -5.98
CA GLU A 283 -27.65 -8.64 -4.55
C GLU A 283 -26.94 -9.99 -4.29
N GLN A 284 -26.74 -10.82 -5.33
CA GLN A 284 -25.92 -12.02 -5.22
C GLN A 284 -24.44 -11.64 -5.27
N GLY A 285 -23.91 -11.29 -4.11
CA GLY A 285 -22.50 -11.15 -3.74
C GLY A 285 -21.49 -11.38 -4.86
N GLN A 286 -21.32 -10.39 -5.74
CA GLN A 286 -20.21 -10.38 -6.67
C GLN A 286 -18.92 -10.34 -5.84
N GLU A 287 -18.16 -11.43 -5.92
CA GLU A 287 -16.89 -11.56 -5.19
C GLU A 287 -15.84 -10.61 -5.75
N GLU A 288 -15.90 -10.29 -7.04
CA GLU A 288 -15.02 -9.32 -7.68
C GLU A 288 -15.79 -8.09 -8.17
N THR A 289 -15.19 -6.92 -8.00
CA THR A 289 -15.71 -5.65 -8.52
C THR A 289 -15.12 -5.36 -9.88
N ASP A 290 -15.98 -5.08 -10.87
CA ASP A 290 -15.55 -4.66 -12.20
C ASP A 290 -14.58 -3.46 -12.10
N PRO A 291 -13.41 -3.50 -12.79
CA PRO A 291 -12.44 -2.41 -12.80
C PRO A 291 -13.04 -1.04 -13.08
N MET A 292 -14.11 -0.94 -13.89
CA MET A 292 -14.75 0.33 -14.22
C MET A 292 -15.42 1.02 -13.03
N PHE A 293 -15.89 0.26 -12.04
CA PHE A 293 -16.54 0.80 -10.85
C PHE A 293 -15.59 0.96 -9.68
N ARG A 294 -14.31 0.58 -9.82
CA ARG A 294 -13.29 0.81 -8.79
C ARG A 294 -13.02 2.29 -8.60
N ILE A 295 -12.74 2.69 -7.37
CA ILE A 295 -12.29 4.05 -7.07
C ILE A 295 -10.96 4.30 -7.76
N PHE A 296 -10.96 5.25 -8.69
CA PHE A 296 -9.78 5.80 -9.33
C PHE A 296 -9.04 6.76 -8.40
N ASN A 297 -9.79 7.66 -7.76
CA ASN A 297 -9.22 8.68 -6.91
C ASN A 297 -10.20 9.15 -5.82
N PHE A 298 -9.67 9.75 -4.76
CA PHE A 298 -10.46 10.45 -3.76
C PHE A 298 -9.70 11.64 -3.15
N THR A 299 -10.43 12.68 -2.76
CA THR A 299 -9.92 13.74 -1.88
C THR A 299 -10.46 13.56 -0.48
N PHE A 300 -9.75 14.08 0.51
CA PHE A 300 -10.09 13.90 1.92
C PHE A 300 -9.79 15.19 2.67
N ALA A 301 -10.75 15.69 3.44
CA ALA A 301 -10.60 16.90 4.22
C ALA A 301 -11.23 16.72 5.61
N PHE A 302 -10.45 16.92 6.66
CA PHE A 302 -10.97 16.84 8.03
C PHE A 302 -11.96 17.98 8.29
N THR A 303 -13.14 17.61 8.78
CA THR A 303 -14.19 18.55 9.20
C THR A 303 -14.36 18.55 10.72
N GLY A 304 -13.78 17.57 11.42
CA GLY A 304 -13.75 17.48 12.88
C GLY A 304 -12.62 16.57 13.37
N SER A 305 -12.63 16.27 14.68
CA SER A 305 -11.61 15.42 15.32
C SER A 305 -11.68 13.95 14.94
N ARG A 306 -12.89 13.47 14.61
CA ARG A 306 -13.22 12.09 14.21
C ARG A 306 -14.12 12.07 12.98
N GLU A 307 -13.95 13.07 12.13
CA GLU A 307 -14.79 13.27 10.95
C GLU A 307 -14.00 13.89 9.80
N ALA A 308 -14.26 13.36 8.61
CA ALA A 308 -13.74 13.91 7.37
C ALA A 308 -14.77 13.83 6.25
N ARG A 309 -14.67 14.79 5.34
CA ARG A 309 -15.36 14.80 4.06
C ARG A 309 -14.46 14.17 3.00
N VAL A 310 -15.01 13.21 2.27
CA VAL A 310 -14.31 12.45 1.23
C VAL A 310 -15.07 12.64 -0.07
N VAL A 311 -14.38 13.06 -1.14
CA VAL A 311 -14.95 13.08 -2.49
C VAL A 311 -14.29 11.98 -3.28
N MET A 312 -15.07 11.08 -3.87
CA MET A 312 -14.57 9.89 -4.55
C MET A 312 -14.96 9.87 -6.03
N TRP A 313 -14.07 9.37 -6.88
CA TRP A 313 -14.30 9.13 -8.30
C TRP A 313 -13.99 7.68 -8.64
N THR A 314 -14.92 7.00 -9.27
CA THR A 314 -14.69 5.74 -9.98
C THR A 314 -13.97 5.97 -11.31
N TRP A 315 -13.42 4.91 -11.89
CA TRP A 315 -12.89 4.95 -13.26
C TRP A 315 -13.95 5.40 -14.27
N GLN A 316 -15.17 4.89 -14.16
CA GLN A 316 -16.27 5.27 -15.05
C GLN A 316 -16.59 6.76 -14.95
N GLU A 317 -16.73 7.29 -13.74
CA GLU A 317 -16.97 8.72 -13.54
C GLU A 317 -15.82 9.55 -14.11
N LYS A 318 -14.57 9.10 -13.90
CA LYS A 318 -13.40 9.80 -14.41
C LYS A 318 -13.34 9.83 -15.94
N LEU A 319 -13.65 8.72 -16.61
CA LEU A 319 -13.62 8.64 -18.08
C LEU A 319 -14.77 9.40 -18.74
N ASN A 320 -15.87 9.62 -18.03
CA ASN A 320 -17.04 10.36 -18.53
C ASN A 320 -17.11 11.81 -18.02
N ASP A 321 -16.03 12.32 -17.41
CA ASP A 321 -15.95 13.67 -16.83
C ASP A 321 -17.11 14.00 -15.86
N LEU A 322 -17.54 13.02 -15.07
CA LEU A 322 -18.58 13.18 -14.06
C LEU A 322 -18.00 13.75 -12.75
N ALA A 323 -18.84 14.47 -12.01
CA ALA A 323 -18.50 14.94 -10.67
C ALA A 323 -18.32 13.77 -9.70
N GLY A 324 -17.37 13.92 -8.78
CA GLY A 324 -17.13 12.93 -7.73
C GLY A 324 -18.23 12.95 -6.68
N GLN A 325 -18.45 11.81 -6.04
CA GLN A 325 -19.47 11.68 -5.00
C GLN A 325 -18.87 12.03 -3.63
N GLU A 326 -19.52 12.96 -2.94
CA GLU A 326 -19.14 13.38 -1.59
C GLU A 326 -19.77 12.46 -0.54
N ARG A 327 -18.99 12.10 0.48
CA ARG A 327 -19.44 11.37 1.65
C ARG A 327 -18.72 11.88 2.91
N VAL A 328 -19.44 11.86 4.04
CA VAL A 328 -18.83 12.07 5.36
C VAL A 328 -18.42 10.71 5.94
N VAL A 329 -17.19 10.64 6.43
CA VAL A 329 -16.60 9.47 7.08
C VAL A 329 -16.32 9.82 8.54
N GLN A 330 -16.75 8.96 9.45
CA GLN A 330 -16.53 9.08 10.90
C GLN A 330 -15.86 7.82 11.44
N TRP A 331 -15.08 7.93 12.53
CA TRP A 331 -14.28 6.81 13.05
C TRP A 331 -13.98 6.86 14.55
#